data_AF-A0AAD6TUV5-F1
#
_entry.id   AF-A0AAD6TUV5-F1
#
_cell.length_a   1.000
_cell.length_b   1.000
_cell.length_c   1.000
_cell.angle_alpha   90.00
_cell.angle_beta   90.00
_cell.angle_gamma   90.00
#
_symmetry.space_group_name_H-M   'P 1'
#
loop_
_entity.id
_entity.type
_entity.pdbx_description
1 polymer ?
#
loop_
_entity_poly.entity_id
_entity_poly.type
_entity_poly.pdbx_seq_one_letter_code
_entity_poly.pdbx_strand_id
1 'polypeptide(L)' 'AGVRGTITRYVTTIQSPSTTYHFYELDVVGLDQDWLESGERRREWVDYAEAVRRLDWKAELAQGLRLSSLAPAR' A
#
# COMPACT_ATOMS: atom_id res chain seq x y z
N ALA A 1 -2.95 -10.02 -4.93
CA ALA A 1 -1.99 -8.96 -5.34
C ALA A 1 -0.86 -9.45 -6.26
N GLY A 2 -0.30 -10.67 -6.07
CA GLY A 2 0.74 -11.19 -7.00
C GLY A 2 2.00 -10.31 -7.07
N VAL A 3 2.32 -9.60 -5.99
CA VAL A 3 3.53 -8.80 -5.85
C VAL A 3 4.51 -9.62 -5.02
N ARG A 4 5.73 -9.80 -5.53
CA ARG A 4 6.81 -10.55 -4.89
C ARG A 4 7.89 -9.59 -4.42
N GLY A 5 8.45 -9.84 -3.25
CA GLY A 5 9.47 -8.99 -2.66
C GLY A 5 9.77 -9.35 -1.23
N THR A 6 10.67 -8.57 -0.63
CA THR A 6 11.04 -8.69 0.78
C THR A 6 10.45 -7.52 1.55
N ILE A 7 9.78 -7.81 2.67
CA ILE A 7 9.34 -6.77 3.60
C ILE A 7 10.59 -6.11 4.20
N THR A 8 10.73 -4.81 4.01
CA THR A 8 11.88 -4.04 4.48
C THR A 8 11.60 -3.31 5.78
N ARG A 9 10.32 -2.98 6.05
CA ARG A 9 9.95 -2.17 7.20
C ARG A 9 8.51 -2.41 7.64
N TYR A 10 8.31 -2.41 8.95
CA TYR A 10 6.99 -2.22 9.55
C TYR A 10 6.72 -0.71 9.70
N VAL A 11 5.56 -0.25 9.23
CA VAL A 11 5.16 1.16 9.28
C VAL A 11 4.32 1.42 10.53
N THR A 12 3.16 0.78 10.63
CA THR A 12 2.24 0.98 11.75
C THR A 12 1.11 -0.06 11.74
N THR A 13 0.35 -0.08 12.83
CA THR A 13 -0.92 -0.79 12.95
C THR A 13 -2.00 0.22 13.30
N ILE A 14 -3.11 0.19 12.57
CA ILE A 14 -4.29 1.04 12.81
C ILE A 14 -5.46 0.14 13.14
N GLN A 15 -6.05 0.35 14.31
CA GLN A 15 -7.28 -0.34 14.72
C GLN A 15 -8.49 0.51 14.32
N SER A 16 -9.38 -0.05 13.51
CA SER A 16 -10.72 0.48 13.28
C SER A 16 -11.77 -0.43 13.94
N PRO A 17 -13.02 0.05 14.11
CA PRO A 17 -14.05 -0.70 14.85
C PRO A 17 -14.31 -2.13 14.34
N SER A 18 -14.09 -2.38 13.05
CA SER A 18 -14.37 -3.66 12.39
C SER A 18 -13.13 -4.31 11.76
N THR A 19 -11.98 -3.63 11.72
CA THR A 19 -10.81 -4.11 10.99
C THR A 19 -9.53 -3.59 11.61
N THR A 20 -8.51 -4.45 11.69
CA THR A 20 -7.15 -4.02 12.03
C THR A 20 -6.31 -4.00 10.76
N TYR A 21 -5.66 -2.86 10.49
CA TYR A 21 -4.77 -2.67 9.36
C TYR A 21 -3.33 -2.76 9.84
N HIS A 22 -2.52 -3.58 9.18
CA HIS A 22 -1.08 -3.65 9.39
C HIS A 22 -0.37 -3.17 8.12
N PHE A 23 0.48 -2.15 8.26
CA PHE A 23 1.21 -1.56 7.15
C PHE A 23 2.67 -1.94 7.18
N TYR A 24 3.17 -2.39 6.03
CA TYR A 24 4.55 -2.78 5.80
C TYR A 24 5.02 -2.17 4.47
N GLU A 25 6.30 -1.84 4.40
CA GLU A 25 6.99 -1.51 3.15
C GLU A 25 7.66 -2.78 2.61
N LEU A 26 7.65 -2.93 1.30
CA LEU A 26 8.18 -4.10 0.60
C LEU A 26 8.95 -3.64 -0.63
N ASP A 27 10.17 -4.16 -0.79
CA ASP A 27 10.96 -3.99 -2.00
C ASP A 27 10.52 -5.00 -3.05
N VAL A 28 9.91 -4.52 -4.13
CA VAL A 28 9.33 -5.37 -5.17
C VAL A 28 10.44 -5.91 -6.07
N VAL A 29 10.52 -7.24 -6.16
CA VAL A 29 11.46 -7.96 -7.04
C VAL A 29 10.76 -8.60 -8.24
N GLY A 30 9.43 -8.72 -8.18
CA GLY A 30 8.68 -9.43 -9.21
C GLY A 30 7.19 -9.15 -9.14
N LEU A 31 6.57 -9.26 -10.30
CA LEU A 31 5.17 -8.98 -10.55
C LEU A 31 4.61 -10.18 -11.31
N ASP A 32 3.82 -11.01 -10.62
CA ASP A 32 3.14 -12.15 -11.27
C ASP A 32 2.20 -11.59 -12.35
N GLN A 33 2.07 -12.28 -13.48
CA GLN A 33 1.10 -11.92 -14.53
C GLN A 33 -0.30 -12.41 -14.17
N ASP A 34 -0.38 -13.66 -13.72
CA ASP A 34 -1.59 -14.25 -13.20
C ASP A 34 -1.62 -14.12 -11.68
N TRP A 35 -2.62 -13.41 -11.16
CA TRP A 35 -2.86 -13.34 -9.72
C TRP A 35 -4.35 -13.43 -9.40
N LEU A 36 -4.64 -13.86 -8.17
CA LEU A 36 -5.99 -13.82 -7.62
C LEU A 36 -6.49 -12.37 -7.60
N GLU A 37 -7.62 -12.11 -8.28
CA GLU A 37 -8.27 -10.80 -8.53
C GLU A 37 -7.78 -10.03 -9.79
N SER A 38 -6.96 -10.60 -10.67
CA SER A 38 -6.47 -9.88 -11.87
C SER A 38 -7.57 -9.46 -12.84
N GLY A 39 -8.71 -10.16 -12.86
CA GLY A 39 -9.90 -9.79 -13.63
C GLY A 39 -10.78 -8.70 -13.00
N GLU A 40 -10.64 -8.45 -11.69
CA GLU A 40 -11.47 -7.52 -10.93
C GLU A 40 -10.72 -6.24 -10.54
N ARG A 41 -9.38 -6.32 -10.50
CA ARG A 41 -8.52 -5.24 -10.01
C ARG A 41 -7.41 -4.93 -11.01
N ARG A 42 -7.26 -3.64 -11.29
CA ARG A 42 -6.13 -3.12 -12.05
C ARG A 42 -4.99 -2.74 -11.10
N ARG A 43 -3.77 -3.16 -11.44
CA ARG A 43 -2.54 -2.80 -10.71
C ARG A 43 -1.78 -1.74 -11.50
N GLU A 44 -1.36 -0.69 -10.83
CA GLU A 44 -0.62 0.42 -11.43
C GLU A 44 0.44 0.92 -10.47
N TRP A 45 1.61 1.26 -11.00
CA TRP A 45 2.58 2.07 -10.28
C TRP A 45 2.19 3.53 -10.45
N VAL A 46 2.19 4.26 -9.34
CA VAL A 46 1.87 5.68 -9.30
C VAL A 46 2.87 6.39 -8.40
N ASP A 47 3.04 7.70 -8.61
CA ASP A 47 3.80 8.52 -7.68
C ASP A 47 3.04 8.71 -6.35
N TYR A 48 3.74 9.27 -5.36
CA TYR A 48 3.19 9.49 -4.02
C TYR A 48 1.97 10.42 -4.03
N ALA A 49 1.96 11.47 -4.84
CA ALA A 49 0.87 12.44 -4.87
C ALA A 49 -0.42 11.81 -5.41
N GLU A 50 -0.31 11.04 -6.48
CA GLU A 50 -1.42 10.28 -7.06
C GLU A 50 -1.90 9.17 -6.12
N ALA A 51 -0.98 8.47 -5.43
CA ALA A 51 -1.33 7.48 -4.43
C ALA A 51 -2.17 8.09 -3.28
N VAL A 52 -1.76 9.25 -2.75
CA VAL A 52 -2.53 9.97 -1.72
C VAL A 52 -3.92 10.32 -2.23
N ARG A 53 -4.05 10.85 -3.45
CA ARG A 53 -5.34 11.21 -4.05
C ARG A 53 -6.27 10.00 -4.20
N ARG A 54 -5.74 8.85 -4.63
CA ARG A 54 -6.53 7.62 -4.81
C ARG A 54 -6.95 6.97 -3.50
N LEU A 55 -6.24 7.23 -2.40
CA LEU A 55 -6.53 6.67 -1.08
C LEU A 55 -7.43 7.57 -0.21
N ASP A 56 -7.77 8.77 -0.67
CA ASP A 56 -8.50 9.77 0.13
C ASP A 56 -9.89 9.29 0.61
N TRP A 57 -10.51 8.34 -0.11
CA TRP A 57 -11.77 7.73 0.30
C TRP A 57 -11.66 6.86 1.57
N LYS A 58 -10.45 6.50 2.02
CA LYS A 58 -10.22 5.65 3.18
C LYS A 58 -9.06 6.15 4.03
N ALA A 59 -9.41 6.80 5.14
CA ALA A 59 -8.47 7.50 6.01
C ALA A 59 -7.33 6.61 6.55
N GLU A 60 -7.60 5.35 6.91
CA GLU A 60 -6.59 4.45 7.43
C GLU A 60 -5.51 4.14 6.39
N LEU A 61 -5.89 3.97 5.11
CA LEU A 61 -4.95 3.73 4.03
C LEU A 61 -4.10 4.98 3.74
N ALA A 62 -4.74 6.14 3.69
CA ALA A 62 -4.03 7.41 3.51
C ALA A 62 -3.06 7.68 4.68
N GLN A 63 -3.44 7.38 5.92
CA GLN A 63 -2.57 7.50 7.09
C GLN A 63 -1.38 6.55 7.01
N GLY A 64 -1.60 5.28 6.65
CA GLY A 64 -0.52 4.31 6.46
C GLY A 64 0.50 4.79 5.41
N LEU A 65 0.02 5.31 4.28
CA LEU A 65 0.90 5.88 3.23
C LEU A 65 1.69 7.09 3.72
N ARG A 66 1.05 8.01 4.47
CA ARG A 66 1.70 9.22 5.01
C ARG A 66 2.79 8.95 6.06
N LEU A 67 2.80 7.76 6.66
CA LEU A 67 3.81 7.33 7.62
C LEU A 67 4.94 6.50 6.97
N SER A 68 4.80 6.17 5.69
CA SER A 68 5.82 5.43 4.95
C SER A 68 7.06 6.28 4.65
N SER A 69 8.17 5.62 4.33
CA SER A 69 9.41 6.25 3.88
C SER A 69 9.26 7.06 2.58
N LEU A 70 8.19 6.85 1.81
CA LEU A 70 7.88 7.61 0.59
C LEU A 70 7.27 8.97 0.88
N ALA A 71 6.82 9.22 2.11
CA ALA A 71 6.26 10.51 2.49
C ALA A 71 7.35 11.60 2.39
N PRO A 72 7.05 12.77 1.81
CA PRO A 72 8.00 13.87 1.73
C PRO A 72 8.53 14.25 3.10
N ALA A 73 9.83 14.52 3.19
CA ALA A 73 10.41 15.12 4.38
C ALA A 73 9.71 16.45 4.67
N ARG A 74 9.37 16.66 5.94
CA ARG A 74 8.66 17.84 6.42
C ARG A 74 9.55 19.07 6.44
#